data_AF-A0A963QFA2-F1
#
_entry.id   AF-A0A963QFA2-F1
#
_cell.length_a   1.000
_cell.length_b   1.000
_cell.length_c   1.000
_cell.angle_alpha   90.00
_cell.angle_beta   90.00
_cell.angle_gamma   90.00
#
_symmetry.space_group_name_H-M   'P 1'
#
loop_
_entity.id
_entity.type
_entity.pdbx_description
1 polymer ?
#
loop_
_entity_poly.entity_id
_entity_poly.type
_entity_poly.pdbx_seq_one_letter_code
_entity_poly.pdbx_strand_id
1 'polypeptide(L)'
;MKGEILLVAHRLPFPPDRGDKIRSHHVLKHLAGIAPVHVATFADDPADFDHEADLAAIAASHCLVERVKPLWRAGIEALAMREPVSLAAFRDARLAAYVAETLRLRDIAAIYVFSGQMGQYVPAGFKGRVVMDLVDVDSAKFEAYGNSGAG
;
A
#
# COMPACT_ATOMS: atom_id res chain seq x y z
N MET A 1 -1.58 12.22 -19.57
CA MET A 1 -0.21 12.28 -19.00
C MET A 1 0.72 11.54 -19.95
N LYS A 2 2.00 11.90 -20.00
CA LYS A 2 3.04 10.96 -20.47
C LYS A 2 3.55 10.21 -19.23
N GLY A 3 3.57 8.89 -19.28
CA GLY A 3 4.00 8.02 -18.20
C GLY A 3 2.87 7.29 -17.46
N GLU A 4 3.25 6.20 -16.80
CA GLU A 4 2.41 5.23 -16.13
C GLU A 4 2.26 5.58 -14.63
N ILE A 5 1.35 4.89 -13.95
CA ILE A 5 1.01 5.16 -12.55
C ILE A 5 1.35 3.95 -11.70
N LEU A 6 1.94 4.14 -10.53
CA LEU A 6 2.10 3.11 -9.51
C LEU A 6 1.14 3.39 -8.35
N LEU A 7 0.23 2.47 -8.09
CA LEU A 7 -0.62 2.45 -6.89
C LEU A 7 0.02 1.55 -5.84
N VAL A 8 0.25 2.09 -4.64
CA VAL A 8 0.76 1.33 -3.50
C VAL A 8 -0.30 1.35 -2.40
N ALA A 9 -0.86 0.18 -2.07
CA ALA A 9 -1.97 0.04 -1.13
C ALA A 9 -1.67 -0.97 -0.03
N HIS A 10 -2.19 -0.72 1.17
CA HIS A 10 -1.96 -1.61 2.32
C HIS A 10 -2.83 -2.86 2.29
N ARG A 11 -3.84 -2.94 1.41
CA ARG A 11 -4.80 -4.03 1.27
C ARG A 11 -5.32 -4.12 -0.16
N LEU A 12 -5.62 -5.34 -0.60
CA LEU A 12 -6.22 -5.63 -1.89
C LEU A 12 -7.50 -4.78 -2.07
N PRO A 13 -7.64 -4.03 -3.18
CA PRO A 13 -8.83 -3.22 -3.48
C PRO A 13 -10.10 -4.04 -3.80
N PHE A 14 -10.12 -5.34 -3.53
CA PHE A 14 -11.19 -6.25 -3.90
C PHE A 14 -11.49 -7.25 -2.78
N PRO A 15 -12.74 -7.72 -2.68
CA PRO A 15 -13.92 -7.11 -3.29
C PRO A 15 -14.21 -5.75 -2.61
N PRO A 16 -14.93 -4.80 -3.26
CA PRO A 16 -15.22 -3.50 -2.68
C PRO A 16 -16.38 -3.58 -1.67
N ASP A 17 -16.19 -4.32 -0.59
CA ASP A 17 -17.20 -4.62 0.45
C ASP A 17 -17.00 -3.82 1.75
N ARG A 18 -15.79 -3.28 1.97
CA ARG A 18 -15.40 -2.49 3.13
C ARG A 18 -14.95 -1.09 2.72
N GLY A 19 -15.16 -0.09 3.57
CA GLY A 19 -14.90 1.33 3.24
C GLY A 19 -13.50 1.63 2.68
N ASP A 20 -12.44 1.00 3.20
CA ASP A 20 -11.07 1.09 2.67
C ASP A 20 -10.97 0.46 1.27
N LYS A 21 -11.48 -0.77 1.08
CA LYS A 21 -11.51 -1.46 -0.21
C LYS A 21 -12.38 -0.73 -1.26
N ILE A 22 -13.52 -0.19 -0.86
CA ILE A 22 -14.40 0.61 -1.74
C ILE A 22 -13.64 1.82 -2.26
N ARG A 23 -12.95 2.57 -1.40
CA ARG A 23 -12.20 3.76 -1.83
C ARG A 23 -11.04 3.37 -2.75
N SER A 24 -10.18 2.44 -2.33
CA SER A 24 -9.03 2.05 -3.14
C SER A 24 -9.43 1.42 -4.47
N HIS A 25 -10.56 0.70 -4.53
CA HIS A 25 -11.15 0.17 -5.76
C HIS A 25 -11.51 1.28 -6.75
N HIS A 26 -12.28 2.28 -6.30
CA HIS A 26 -12.70 3.38 -7.16
C HIS A 26 -11.52 4.26 -7.59
N VAL A 27 -10.54 4.44 -6.71
CA VAL A 27 -9.28 5.10 -7.05
C VAL A 27 -8.55 4.33 -8.14
N LEU A 28 -8.33 3.02 -7.97
CA LEU A 28 -7.67 2.17 -8.99
C LEU A 28 -8.38 2.27 -10.33
N LYS A 29 -9.71 2.12 -10.35
CA LYS A 29 -10.52 2.22 -11.57
C LYS A 29 -10.40 3.58 -12.24
N HIS A 30 -10.39 4.66 -11.45
CA HIS A 30 -10.22 6.01 -11.97
C HIS A 30 -8.82 6.21 -12.56
N LEU A 31 -7.76 5.79 -11.85
CA LEU A 31 -6.38 5.88 -12.33
C LEU A 31 -6.16 5.07 -13.61
N ALA A 32 -6.75 3.88 -13.72
CA ALA A 32 -6.68 3.03 -14.91
C ALA A 32 -7.36 3.66 -16.14
N GLY A 33 -8.33 4.56 -15.93
CA GLY A 33 -8.90 5.37 -17.01
C GLY A 33 -7.98 6.49 -17.52
N ILE A 34 -6.88 6.78 -16.82
CA ILE A 34 -5.95 7.88 -17.14
C ILE A 34 -4.67 7.35 -17.80
N ALA A 35 -4.11 6.27 -17.28
CA ALA A 35 -2.87 5.65 -17.75
C ALA A 35 -2.77 4.19 -17.24
N PRO A 36 -1.88 3.35 -17.79
CA PRO A 36 -1.59 2.03 -17.23
C PRO A 36 -1.19 2.14 -15.74
N VAL A 37 -1.80 1.29 -14.90
CA VAL A 37 -1.57 1.28 -13.46
C VAL A 37 -0.86 0.00 -13.04
N HIS A 38 0.27 0.14 -12.37
CA HIS A 38 0.99 -0.92 -11.68
C HIS A 38 0.55 -0.93 -10.22
N VAL A 39 0.29 -2.10 -9.62
CA VAL A 39 -0.28 -2.17 -8.26
C VAL A 39 0.61 -2.98 -7.34
N ALA A 40 1.06 -2.37 -6.25
CA ALA A 40 1.73 -3.05 -5.15
C ALA A 40 0.77 -3.09 -3.94
N THR A 41 0.33 -4.29 -3.53
CA THR A 41 -0.63 -4.42 -2.44
C THR A 41 -0.45 -5.68 -1.60
N PHE A 42 -1.03 -5.67 -0.39
CA PHE A 42 -1.10 -6.84 0.47
C PHE A 42 -2.46 -7.55 0.42
N ALA A 43 -2.47 -8.86 0.64
CA ALA A 43 -3.63 -9.65 1.04
C ALA A 43 -3.64 -9.76 2.58
N ASP A 44 -4.75 -9.39 3.20
CA ASP A 44 -4.94 -9.44 4.65
C ASP A 44 -5.60 -10.76 5.11
N ASP A 45 -6.36 -11.38 4.22
CA ASP A 45 -7.01 -12.67 4.42
C ASP A 45 -6.64 -13.62 3.26
N PRO A 46 -6.43 -14.93 3.49
CA PRO A 46 -6.29 -15.91 2.41
C PRO A 46 -7.38 -15.82 1.34
N ALA A 47 -8.62 -15.44 1.69
CA ALA A 47 -9.71 -15.25 0.74
C ALA A 47 -9.49 -14.05 -0.21
N ASP A 48 -8.60 -13.11 0.10
CA ASP A 48 -8.27 -12.01 -0.81
C ASP A 48 -7.64 -12.54 -2.11
N PHE A 49 -6.94 -13.68 -2.08
CA PHE A 49 -6.35 -14.27 -3.28
C PHE A 49 -7.38 -14.76 -4.29
N ASP A 50 -8.61 -15.07 -3.86
CA ASP A 50 -9.71 -15.42 -4.77
C ASP A 50 -10.08 -14.25 -5.70
N HIS A 51 -9.72 -13.02 -5.31
CA HIS A 51 -9.96 -11.79 -6.05
C HIS A 51 -8.73 -11.25 -6.80
N GLU A 52 -7.64 -12.02 -6.87
CA GLU A 52 -6.46 -11.61 -7.63
C GLU A 52 -6.75 -11.43 -9.13
N ALA A 53 -7.65 -12.25 -9.68
CA ALA A 53 -8.08 -12.12 -11.07
C ALA A 53 -8.79 -10.78 -11.36
N ASP A 54 -9.57 -10.27 -10.40
CA ASP A 54 -10.24 -8.97 -10.52
C ASP A 54 -9.23 -7.81 -10.56
N LEU A 55 -8.15 -7.92 -9.76
CA LEU A 55 -7.04 -6.98 -9.80
C LEU A 55 -6.31 -7.03 -11.13
N ALA A 56 -5.97 -8.24 -11.61
CA ALA A 56 -5.25 -8.47 -12.86
C ALA A 56 -6.04 -7.98 -14.09
N ALA A 57 -7.37 -7.94 -14.01
CA ALA A 57 -8.22 -7.41 -15.08
C ALA A 57 -8.13 -5.89 -15.25
N ILE A 58 -7.69 -5.15 -14.20
CA ILE A 58 -7.59 -3.68 -14.23
C ILE A 58 -6.12 -3.21 -14.25
N ALA A 59 -5.25 -3.87 -13.49
CA ALA A 59 -3.85 -3.49 -13.37
C ALA A 59 -3.05 -3.92 -14.61
N ALA A 60 -2.15 -3.05 -15.08
CA ALA A 60 -1.19 -3.38 -16.14
C ALA A 60 -0.15 -4.42 -15.66
N SER A 61 0.17 -4.39 -14.37
CA SER A 61 0.83 -5.48 -13.65
C SER A 61 0.56 -5.30 -12.15
N HIS A 62 0.74 -6.34 -11.36
CA HIS A 62 0.57 -6.24 -9.92
C HIS A 62 1.56 -7.12 -9.14
N CYS A 63 1.69 -6.80 -7.87
CA CYS A 63 2.29 -7.66 -6.85
C CYS A 63 1.33 -7.72 -5.67
N LEU A 64 0.79 -8.91 -5.41
CA LEU A 64 -0.04 -9.24 -4.27
C LEU A 64 0.79 -10.05 -3.28
N VAL A 65 0.91 -9.56 -2.05
CA VAL A 65 1.74 -10.18 -1.02
C VAL A 65 0.89 -10.54 0.20
N GLU A 66 0.96 -11.78 0.66
CA GLU A 66 0.29 -12.18 1.91
C GLU A 66 0.92 -11.48 3.13
N ARG A 67 0.09 -10.86 3.98
CA ARG A 67 0.52 -10.22 5.23
C ARG A 67 0.58 -11.24 6.38
N VAL A 68 1.70 -11.97 6.47
CA VAL A 68 1.90 -13.02 7.47
C VAL A 68 2.62 -12.58 8.76
N LYS A 69 3.15 -11.35 8.81
CA LYS A 69 3.97 -10.90 9.96
C LYS A 69 3.07 -10.64 11.19
N PRO A 70 3.26 -11.38 12.30
CA PRO A 70 2.47 -11.14 13.50
C PRO A 70 2.91 -9.84 14.21
N LEU A 71 1.95 -9.16 14.85
CA LEU A 71 2.17 -7.83 15.44
C LEU A 71 3.27 -7.80 16.52
N TRP A 72 3.43 -8.87 17.30
CA TRP A 72 4.48 -8.95 18.33
C TRP A 72 5.89 -8.93 17.71
N ARG A 73 6.09 -9.57 16.55
CA ARG A 73 7.37 -9.51 15.82
C ARG A 73 7.60 -8.11 15.26
N ALA A 74 6.57 -7.51 14.66
CA ALA A 74 6.64 -6.14 14.17
C ALA A 74 6.97 -5.15 15.30
N GLY A 75 6.43 -5.37 16.51
CA GLY A 75 6.75 -4.56 17.69
C GLY A 75 8.21 -4.66 18.12
N ILE A 76 8.77 -5.87 18.18
CA ILE A 76 10.19 -6.09 18.52
C ILE A 76 11.10 -5.44 17.45
N GLU A 77 10.80 -5.66 16.16
CA GLU A 77 11.54 -5.04 15.05
C GLU A 77 11.49 -3.51 15.13
N ALA A 78 10.31 -2.93 15.36
CA ALA A 78 10.12 -1.49 15.45
C ALA A 78 10.92 -0.86 16.60
N LEU A 79 10.97 -1.52 17.76
CA LEU A 79 11.79 -1.08 18.90
C LEU A 79 13.28 -1.12 18.57
N ALA A 80 13.75 -2.21 17.94
CA ALA A 80 15.14 -2.36 17.55
C ALA A 80 15.56 -1.31 16.50
N MET A 81 14.66 -1.00 15.55
CA MET A 81 14.88 -0.06 14.45
C MET A 81 14.52 1.39 14.78
N ARG A 82 13.95 1.65 15.98
CA ARG A 82 13.45 2.96 16.42
C ARG A 82 12.48 3.60 15.42
N GLU A 83 11.56 2.81 14.90
CA GLU A 83 10.56 3.24 13.92
C GLU A 83 9.12 2.94 14.37
N PRO A 84 8.10 3.55 13.75
CA PRO A 84 6.72 3.21 14.05
C PRO A 84 6.40 1.73 13.75
N VAL A 85 5.67 1.07 14.66
CA VAL A 85 5.24 -0.33 14.50
C VAL A 85 4.48 -0.57 13.20
N SER A 86 3.72 0.41 12.72
CA SER A 86 3.02 0.34 11.43
C SER A 86 3.97 0.17 10.24
N LEU A 87 5.16 0.80 10.26
CA LEU A 87 6.14 0.61 9.19
C LEU A 87 6.69 -0.81 9.22
N ALA A 88 7.11 -1.28 10.40
CA ALA A 88 7.62 -2.65 10.57
C ALA A 88 6.57 -3.71 10.21
N ALA A 89 5.30 -3.49 10.56
CA ALA A 89 4.19 -4.40 10.27
C ALA A 89 3.89 -4.55 8.77
N PHE A 90 4.10 -3.48 7.99
CA PHE A 90 3.88 -3.46 6.54
C PHE A 90 5.18 -3.53 5.73
N ARG A 91 6.33 -3.80 6.37
CA ARG A 91 7.60 -3.99 5.68
C ARG A 91 7.69 -5.42 5.12
N ASP A 92 7.70 -5.51 3.80
CA ASP A 92 7.96 -6.72 3.03
C ASP A 92 8.94 -6.47 1.87
N ALA A 93 9.96 -7.31 1.74
CA ALA A 93 11.03 -7.19 0.75
C ALA A 93 10.55 -7.51 -0.68
N ARG A 94 9.55 -8.38 -0.86
CA ARG A 94 8.99 -8.71 -2.18
C ARG A 94 8.27 -7.50 -2.76
N LEU A 95 7.48 -6.82 -1.92
CA LEU A 95 6.78 -5.61 -2.34
C LEU A 95 7.77 -4.48 -2.66
N ALA A 96 8.84 -4.34 -1.86
CA ALA A 96 9.90 -3.36 -2.12
C ALA A 96 10.66 -3.65 -3.42
N ALA A 97 10.99 -4.92 -3.68
CA ALA A 97 11.63 -5.36 -4.91
C ALA A 97 10.74 -5.09 -6.13
N TYR A 98 9.44 -5.38 -6.05
CA TYR A 98 8.48 -5.09 -7.12
C TYR A 98 8.39 -3.59 -7.43
N VAL A 99 8.30 -2.74 -6.40
CA VAL A 99 8.27 -1.29 -6.58
C VAL A 99 9.57 -0.79 -7.23
N ALA A 100 10.72 -1.22 -6.73
CA ALA A 100 12.03 -0.84 -7.29
C ALA A 100 12.16 -1.27 -8.77
N GLU A 101 11.75 -2.49 -9.09
CA GLU A 101 11.82 -3.02 -10.45
C GLU A 101 10.84 -2.31 -11.39
N THR A 102 9.63 -2.00 -10.92
CA THR A 102 8.63 -1.25 -11.69
C THR A 102 9.16 0.15 -12.02
N LEU A 103 9.74 0.86 -11.05
CA LEU A 103 10.34 2.18 -11.26
C LEU A 103 11.56 2.14 -12.19
N ARG A 104 12.26 1.00 -12.27
CA ARG A 104 13.41 0.79 -13.15
C ARG A 104 12.99 0.49 -14.60
N LEU A 105 11.94 -0.31 -14.76
CA LEU A 105 11.49 -0.82 -16.07
C LEU A 105 10.46 0.07 -16.77
N ARG A 106 9.73 0.89 -16.00
CA ARG A 106 8.56 1.61 -16.48
C ARG A 106 8.75 3.12 -16.29
N ASP A 107 8.19 3.90 -17.19
CA ASP A 107 8.18 5.37 -17.10
C ASP A 107 7.08 5.83 -16.13
N ILE A 108 7.27 5.56 -14.83
CA ILE A 108 6.30 5.93 -13.80
C ILE A 108 6.35 7.44 -13.57
N ALA A 109 5.32 8.14 -14.02
CA ALA A 109 5.18 9.59 -13.86
C ALA A 109 4.52 9.98 -12.53
N ALA A 110 3.74 9.07 -11.93
CA ALA A 110 3.07 9.31 -10.66
C ALA A 110 3.00 8.06 -9.78
N ILE A 111 3.13 8.27 -8.47
CA ILE A 111 2.87 7.26 -7.44
C ILE A 111 1.69 7.72 -6.61
N TYR A 112 0.65 6.89 -6.52
CA TYR A 112 -0.46 7.07 -5.60
C TYR A 112 -0.27 6.12 -4.42
N VAL A 113 -0.20 6.67 -3.22
CA VAL A 113 0.00 5.92 -1.98
C VAL A 113 -1.28 5.94 -1.17
N PHE A 114 -1.79 4.76 -0.82
CA PHE A 114 -3.00 4.59 -0.05
C PHE A 114 -2.67 4.09 1.37
N SER A 115 -2.80 4.99 2.35
CA SER A 115 -2.44 4.90 3.77
C SER A 115 -0.98 5.23 4.12
N GLY A 116 -0.79 5.80 5.31
CA GLY A 116 0.47 6.32 5.87
C GLY A 116 1.67 5.37 5.74
N GLN A 117 1.51 4.13 6.20
CA GLN A 117 2.58 3.13 6.25
C GLN A 117 3.10 2.71 4.87
N MET A 118 2.31 2.89 3.82
CA MET A 118 2.70 2.51 2.45
C MET A 118 3.67 3.52 1.85
N GLY A 119 3.79 4.72 2.45
CA GLY A 119 4.77 5.73 2.04
C GLY A 119 6.21 5.23 2.10
N GLN A 120 6.51 4.22 2.93
CA GLN A 120 7.85 3.61 3.02
C GLN A 120 8.35 3.01 1.70
N TYR A 121 7.44 2.72 0.76
CA TYR A 121 7.78 2.16 -0.54
C TYR A 121 8.11 3.21 -1.60
N VAL A 122 7.93 4.51 -1.30
CA VAL A 122 8.29 5.59 -2.22
C VAL A 122 9.78 5.92 -2.05
N PRO A 123 10.62 5.77 -3.09
CA PRO A 123 12.03 6.14 -2.98
C PRO A 123 12.20 7.65 -2.81
N ALA A 124 13.09 8.07 -1.89
CA ALA A 124 13.38 9.49 -1.65
C ALA A 124 13.87 10.24 -2.91
N GLY A 125 14.45 9.53 -3.88
CA GLY A 125 14.92 10.08 -5.14
C GLY A 125 13.88 10.19 -6.25
N PHE A 126 12.65 9.71 -6.05
CA PHE A 126 11.61 9.73 -7.08
C PHE A 126 11.29 11.17 -7.51
N LYS A 127 11.34 11.42 -8.82
CA LYS A 127 11.19 12.76 -9.41
C LYS A 127 9.78 13.05 -9.94
N GLY A 128 8.93 12.03 -10.03
CA GLY A 128 7.55 12.16 -10.47
C GLY A 128 6.63 12.70 -9.38
N ARG A 129 5.33 12.71 -9.67
CA ARG A 129 4.32 13.18 -8.72
C ARG A 129 4.00 12.11 -7.67
N VAL A 130 4.00 12.47 -6.40
CA VAL A 130 3.51 11.59 -5.33
C VAL A 130 2.20 12.15 -4.79
N VAL A 131 1.16 11.32 -4.74
CA VAL A 131 -0.11 11.64 -4.09
C VAL A 131 -0.28 10.71 -2.91
N MET A 132 -0.36 11.28 -1.71
CA MET A 132 -0.56 10.55 -0.47
C MET A 132 -2.03 10.68 -0.05
N ASP A 133 -2.79 9.59 -0.13
CA ASP A 133 -4.10 9.50 0.53
C ASP A 133 -3.89 8.87 1.91
N LEU A 134 -4.03 9.67 2.96
CA LEU A 134 -3.87 9.19 4.32
C LEU A 134 -5.05 8.32 4.76
N VAL A 135 -6.22 8.47 4.12
CA VAL A 135 -7.48 7.71 4.33
C VAL A 135 -8.08 7.82 5.74
N ASP A 136 -7.24 7.84 6.77
CA ASP A 136 -7.55 7.84 8.18
C ASP A 136 -7.12 9.16 8.85
N VAL A 137 -7.81 9.50 9.94
CA VAL A 137 -7.36 10.51 10.89
C VAL A 137 -6.43 9.81 11.88
N ASP A 138 -5.20 9.52 11.44
CA ASP A 138 -4.22 8.76 12.22
C ASP A 138 -3.97 9.37 13.60
N SER A 139 -4.04 10.71 13.73
CA SER A 139 -3.90 11.42 15.01
C SER A 139 -4.97 11.00 16.03
N ALA A 140 -6.23 10.85 15.62
CA ALA A 140 -7.31 10.43 16.51
C ALA A 140 -7.18 8.95 16.90
N LYS A 141 -6.66 8.09 16.00
CA LYS A 141 -6.35 6.69 16.31
C LYS A 141 -5.21 6.60 17.32
N PHE A 142 -4.12 7.34 17.12
CA PHE A 142 -3.00 7.37 18.05
C PHE A 142 -3.37 7.99 19.40
N GLU A 143 -4.19 9.03 19.42
CA GLU A 143 -4.71 9.62 20.67
C GLU A 143 -5.61 8.63 21.42
N ALA A 144 -6.49 7.90 20.71
CA ALA A 144 -7.29 6.84 21.32
C ALA A 144 -6.40 5.71 21.88
N TYR A 145 -5.35 5.29 21.17
CA TYR A 145 -4.38 4.30 21.68
C TYR A 145 -3.63 4.82 22.92
N GLY A 146 -3.21 6.09 22.92
CA GLY A 146 -2.54 6.74 24.05
C GLY A 146 -3.44 6.86 25.28
N ASN A 147 -4.73 7.16 25.09
CA ASN A 147 -5.71 7.27 26.18
C ASN A 147 -6.18 5.91 26.72
N SER A 148 -6.12 4.86 25.91
CA SER A 148 -6.55 3.50 26.28
C SER A 148 -5.41 2.63 26.82
N GLY A 149 -4.15 3.03 26.61
CA GLY A 149 -2.97 2.34 27.10
C GLY A 149 -2.57 2.84 28.48
N ALA A 150 -2.70 1.99 29.51
CA ALA A 150 -1.95 2.17 30.74
C ALA A 150 -0.51 1.67 30.48
N GLY A 151 0.45 2.59 30.53
CA GLY A 151 1.89 2.26 30.53
C GLY A 151 2.31 1.57 31.82
#